data_AF-A0A8H7L0Y3-F1
#
_entry.id   AF-A0A8H7L0Y3-F1
#
_cell.length_a   1.000
_cell.length_b   1.000
_cell.length_c   1.000
_cell.angle_alpha   90.00
_cell.angle_beta   90.00
_cell.angle_gamma   90.00
#
_symmetry.space_group_name_H-M   'P 1'
#
loop_
_entity.id
_entity.type
_entity.pdbx_description
1 polymer ?
#
loop_
_entity_poly.entity_id
_entity_poly.type
_entity_poly.pdbx_seq_one_letter_code
_entity_poly.pdbx_strand_id
1 'polypeptide(L)'
;MSISLAKKYFTSSRQCLRGPLRLRNRWQSSKATASTDTFGIPLKPTWSVNELLSSYPTPTITTATLNHLHKLSALTPPAEGTQEHANLKREMEELVRLVEAVKLADLGGASIGSSLEGEIPDSRIWAEGSGVQPVLAQAHVPGDVGGSDLLQFAARTSDNLYIVDADRRK
;
A
#
# COMPACT_ATOMS: atom_id res chain seq x y z
N MET A 1 40.21 -19.12 59.56
CA MET A 1 40.23 -17.63 59.63
C MET A 1 39.29 -17.12 58.55
N SER A 2 38.10 -16.71 58.94
CA SER A 2 37.01 -16.29 58.04
C SER A 2 36.75 -14.80 58.27
N ILE A 3 36.73 -14.00 57.20
CA ILE A 3 36.43 -12.57 57.26
C ILE A 3 35.07 -12.35 56.60
N SER A 4 34.06 -12.09 57.44
CA SER A 4 32.76 -11.56 57.05
C SER A 4 32.84 -10.03 56.98
N LEU A 5 32.51 -9.46 55.83
CA LEU A 5 32.36 -8.01 55.65
C LEU A 5 30.89 -7.71 55.31
N ALA A 6 30.18 -7.21 56.31
CA ALA A 6 28.83 -6.66 56.17
C ALA A 6 28.87 -5.38 55.31
N LYS A 7 28.09 -5.35 54.23
CA LYS A 7 27.85 -4.13 53.45
C LYS A 7 26.53 -3.50 53.88
N LYS A 8 26.67 -2.25 54.29
CA LYS A 8 25.65 -1.34 54.80
C LYS A 8 24.57 -1.08 53.75
N TYR A 9 23.31 -1.27 54.13
CA TYR A 9 22.17 -0.76 53.38
C TYR A 9 21.99 0.72 53.72
N PHE A 10 22.08 1.59 52.72
CA PHE A 10 21.78 3.01 52.85
C PHE A 10 20.35 3.26 52.37
N THR A 11 19.43 3.39 53.32
CA THR A 11 18.05 3.82 53.07
C THR A 11 18.03 5.34 52.87
N SER A 12 17.75 5.79 51.64
CA SER A 12 17.56 7.22 51.33
C SER A 12 16.08 7.51 51.14
N SER A 13 15.49 8.12 52.16
CA SER A 13 14.18 8.76 52.12
C SER A 13 14.26 10.03 51.26
N ARG A 14 13.43 10.11 50.21
CA ARG A 14 13.00 11.38 49.61
C ARG A 14 11.51 11.33 49.34
N GLN A 15 10.74 11.80 50.32
CA GLN A 15 9.41 12.31 50.09
C GLN A 15 9.53 13.64 49.34
N CYS A 16 8.89 13.76 48.19
CA CYS A 16 8.57 15.04 47.56
C CYS A 16 7.19 14.95 46.91
N LEU A 17 6.20 15.45 47.67
CA LEU A 17 5.11 16.32 47.23
C LEU A 17 4.23 15.85 46.06
N ARG A 18 3.06 15.31 46.44
CA ARG A 18 1.83 15.31 45.64
C ARG A 18 1.43 16.75 45.31
N GLY A 19 1.75 17.22 44.11
CA GLY A 19 1.03 18.33 43.48
C GLY A 19 -0.12 17.76 42.65
N PRO A 20 -1.33 18.35 42.65
CA PRO A 20 -2.33 17.98 41.67
C PRO A 20 -1.81 18.43 40.30
N LEU A 21 -1.47 17.47 39.44
CA LEU A 21 -1.32 17.72 38.01
C LEU A 21 -2.70 18.15 37.51
N ARG A 22 -2.98 19.45 37.58
CA ARG A 22 -4.03 20.05 36.76
C ARG A 22 -3.59 19.85 35.32
N LEU A 23 -4.02 18.74 34.73
CA LEU A 23 -4.09 18.56 33.28
C LEU A 23 -5.04 19.64 32.75
N ARG A 24 -4.53 20.86 32.62
CA ARG A 24 -5.08 21.85 31.72
C ARG A 24 -4.76 21.32 30.32
N ASN A 25 -5.61 20.40 29.87
CA ASN A 25 -5.88 20.20 28.46
C ASN A 25 -6.54 21.50 27.96
N ARG A 26 -5.74 22.56 27.88
CA ARG A 26 -6.06 23.74 27.09
C ARG A 26 -5.78 23.32 25.66
N TRP A 27 -6.74 22.61 25.09
CA TRP A 27 -6.92 22.53 23.66
C TRP A 27 -7.09 23.98 23.23
N GLN A 28 -5.99 24.60 22.80
CA GLN A 28 -6.07 25.85 22.08
C GLN A 28 -6.71 25.48 20.75
N SER A 29 -8.04 25.58 20.71
CA SER A 29 -8.77 25.62 19.45
C SER A 29 -8.12 26.73 18.64
N SER A 30 -7.39 26.34 17.59
CA SER A 30 -6.94 27.26 16.56
C SER A 30 -8.20 27.90 15.99
N LYS A 31 -8.50 29.11 16.45
CA LYS A 31 -9.63 29.91 15.97
C LYS A 31 -9.40 30.23 14.49
N ALA A 32 -9.85 29.35 13.61
CA ALA A 32 -10.26 29.73 12.27
C ALA A 32 -11.80 29.71 12.29
N THR A 33 -12.42 30.84 12.57
CA THR A 33 -13.86 31.01 12.37
C THR A 33 -14.10 31.07 10.87
N ALA A 34 -14.18 29.91 10.22
CA ALA A 34 -14.65 29.82 8.85
C ALA A 34 -16.06 30.43 8.81
N SER A 35 -16.33 31.31 7.84
CA SER A 35 -17.66 31.89 7.67
C SER A 35 -18.65 30.74 7.42
N THR A 36 -19.62 30.54 8.30
CA THR A 36 -20.63 29.48 8.20
C THR A 36 -21.99 30.04 7.79
N ASP A 37 -22.81 29.24 7.12
CA ASP A 37 -24.22 29.54 6.87
C ASP A 37 -25.05 29.44 8.17
N THR A 38 -26.31 29.86 8.10
CA THR A 38 -27.37 29.68 9.11
C THR A 38 -27.49 28.25 9.64
N PHE A 39 -27.11 27.23 8.85
CA PHE A 39 -27.06 25.82 9.27
C PHE A 39 -25.71 25.35 9.82
N GLY A 40 -24.73 26.25 9.99
CA GLY A 40 -23.41 25.90 10.52
C GLY A 40 -22.45 25.24 9.51
N ILE A 41 -22.83 25.17 8.24
CA ILE A 41 -21.98 24.64 7.16
C ILE A 41 -20.99 25.73 6.73
N PRO A 42 -19.68 25.44 6.61
CA PRO A 42 -18.71 26.43 6.19
C PRO A 42 -18.93 26.83 4.72
N LEU A 43 -18.99 28.14 4.46
CA LEU A 43 -19.15 28.73 3.12
C LEU A 43 -17.91 28.54 2.24
N LYS A 44 -16.78 28.20 2.84
CA LYS A 44 -15.53 27.85 2.16
C LYS A 44 -14.99 26.55 2.73
N PRO A 45 -14.42 25.67 1.89
CA PRO A 45 -13.78 24.46 2.39
C PRO A 45 -12.66 24.84 3.36
N THR A 46 -12.64 24.21 4.53
CA THR A 46 -11.61 24.45 5.55
C THR A 46 -10.26 23.86 5.15
N TRP A 47 -10.27 22.88 4.26
CA TRP A 47 -9.10 22.30 3.63
C TRP A 47 -9.52 21.75 2.26
N SER A 48 -8.59 21.67 1.31
CA SER A 48 -8.81 20.96 0.06
C SER A 48 -7.96 19.71 -0.01
N VAL A 49 -8.54 18.61 -0.53
CA VAL A 49 -7.81 17.36 -0.75
C VAL A 49 -6.66 17.58 -1.74
N ASN A 50 -6.85 18.42 -2.75
CA ASN A 50 -5.83 18.75 -3.72
C ASN A 50 -4.62 19.45 -3.07
N GLU A 51 -4.86 20.40 -2.16
CA GLU A 51 -3.79 21.05 -1.39
C GLU A 51 -3.04 20.05 -0.53
N LEU A 52 -3.76 19.16 0.17
CA LEU A 52 -3.16 18.09 0.95
C LEU A 52 -2.27 17.17 0.10
N LEU A 53 -2.79 16.66 -1.02
CA LEU A 53 -2.05 15.77 -1.92
C LEU A 53 -0.88 16.50 -2.59
N SER A 54 -1.02 17.80 -2.88
CA SER A 54 0.03 18.63 -3.47
C SER A 54 1.20 18.91 -2.53
N SER A 55 1.08 18.62 -1.24
CA SER A 55 2.16 18.82 -0.26
C SER A 55 3.17 17.67 -0.21
N TYR A 56 2.80 16.47 -0.68
CA TYR A 56 3.68 15.30 -0.63
C TYR A 56 4.74 15.35 -1.73
N PRO A 57 5.98 14.89 -1.48
CA PRO A 57 7.00 14.82 -2.52
C PRO A 57 6.58 13.83 -3.61
N THR A 58 6.88 14.15 -4.87
CA THR A 58 6.70 13.23 -5.99
C THR A 58 7.98 12.42 -6.17
N PRO A 59 7.95 11.08 -6.06
CA PRO A 59 9.15 10.27 -6.26
C PRO A 59 9.55 10.28 -7.74
N THR A 60 10.86 10.28 -8.01
CA THR A 60 11.38 10.26 -9.38
C THR A 60 11.61 8.83 -9.85
N ILE A 61 10.97 8.45 -10.96
CA ILE A 61 11.13 7.12 -11.56
C ILE A 61 12.27 7.16 -12.59
N THR A 62 13.20 6.21 -12.50
CA THR A 62 14.27 6.10 -13.50
C THR A 62 13.75 5.52 -14.82
N THR A 63 14.36 5.88 -15.94
CA THR A 63 13.99 5.32 -17.26
C THR A 63 14.16 3.80 -17.29
N ALA A 64 15.20 3.28 -16.63
CA ALA A 64 15.42 1.84 -16.48
C ALA A 64 14.25 1.15 -15.74
N THR A 65 13.74 1.77 -14.68
CA THR A 65 12.56 1.26 -13.94
C THR A 65 11.32 1.26 -14.82
N LEU A 66 11.07 2.35 -15.57
CA LEU A 66 9.93 2.43 -16.50
C LEU A 66 10.02 1.33 -17.56
N ASN A 67 11.18 1.17 -18.20
CA ASN A 67 11.40 0.11 -19.19
C ASN A 67 11.22 -1.30 -18.59
N HIS A 68 11.66 -1.49 -17.34
CA HIS A 68 11.47 -2.75 -16.63
C HIS A 68 9.99 -3.05 -16.38
N LEU A 69 9.21 -2.06 -15.95
CA LEU A 69 7.77 -2.20 -15.77
C LEU A 69 7.05 -2.55 -17.07
N HIS A 70 7.38 -1.87 -18.18
CA HIS A 70 6.84 -2.23 -19.50
C HIS A 70 7.12 -3.68 -19.87
N LYS A 71 8.34 -4.15 -19.61
CA LYS A 71 8.72 -5.55 -19.84
C LYS A 71 7.89 -6.52 -18.98
N LEU A 72 7.68 -6.21 -17.71
CA LEU A 72 6.85 -7.04 -16.81
C LEU A 72 5.38 -7.06 -17.22
N SER A 73 4.87 -5.94 -17.72
CA SER A 73 3.50 -5.81 -18.24
C SER A 73 3.34 -6.34 -19.66
N ALA A 74 4.40 -6.92 -20.26
CA ALA A 74 4.43 -7.36 -21.65
C ALA A 74 4.01 -6.26 -22.66
N LEU A 75 4.33 -5.00 -22.37
CA LEU A 75 4.07 -3.84 -23.20
C LEU A 75 5.34 -3.40 -23.94
N THR A 76 5.16 -2.84 -25.13
CA THR A 76 6.24 -2.15 -25.85
C THR A 76 6.44 -0.76 -25.24
N PRO A 77 7.65 -0.41 -24.76
CA PRO A 77 7.91 0.92 -24.22
C PRO A 77 7.98 1.98 -25.34
N PRO A 78 7.52 3.22 -25.09
CA PRO A 78 7.74 4.33 -26.01
C PRO A 78 9.23 4.67 -26.07
N ALA A 79 9.69 5.22 -27.20
CA ALA A 79 11.09 5.57 -27.37
C ALA A 79 11.55 6.63 -26.35
N GLU A 80 12.74 6.46 -25.81
CA GLU A 80 13.31 7.41 -24.83
C GLU A 80 13.47 8.80 -25.45
N GLY A 81 13.13 9.84 -24.68
CA GLY A 81 13.18 11.23 -25.14
C GLY A 81 11.98 11.69 -25.96
N THR A 82 11.00 10.82 -26.23
CA THR A 82 9.72 11.23 -26.83
C THR A 82 8.82 11.95 -25.82
N GLN A 83 7.89 12.77 -26.32
CA GLN A 83 6.88 13.43 -25.49
C GLN A 83 5.96 12.40 -24.81
N GLU A 84 5.66 11.30 -25.49
CA GLU A 84 4.88 10.19 -24.94
C GLU A 84 5.57 9.56 -23.73
N HIS A 85 6.87 9.31 -23.83
CA HIS A 85 7.65 8.80 -22.70
C HIS A 85 7.67 9.79 -21.52
N ALA A 86 7.78 11.10 -21.78
CA ALA A 86 7.77 12.12 -20.73
C ALA A 86 6.40 12.23 -20.02
N ASN A 87 5.30 12.19 -20.80
CA ASN A 87 3.94 12.21 -20.26
C ASN A 87 3.67 10.97 -19.40
N LEU A 88 4.02 9.79 -19.91
CA LEU A 88 3.84 8.54 -19.19
C LEU A 88 4.63 8.49 -17.89
N LYS A 89 5.88 8.98 -17.93
CA LYS A 89 6.70 9.09 -16.72
C LYS A 89 6.04 10.00 -15.68
N ARG A 90 5.56 11.17 -16.08
CA ARG A 90 4.87 12.11 -15.18
C ARG A 90 3.61 11.50 -14.56
N GLU A 91 2.79 10.83 -15.37
CA GLU A 91 1.58 10.16 -14.90
C GLU A 91 1.90 9.06 -13.88
N MET A 92 2.93 8.25 -14.14
CA MET A 92 3.36 7.21 -13.22
C MET A 92 3.85 7.81 -11.90
N GLU A 93 4.65 8.88 -11.94
CA GLU A 93 5.14 9.57 -10.74
C GLU A 93 3.99 10.17 -9.91
N GLU A 94 2.96 10.72 -10.56
CA GLU A 94 1.75 11.22 -9.88
C GLU A 94 0.95 10.10 -9.21
N LEU A 95 0.81 8.94 -9.86
CA LEU A 95 0.15 7.78 -9.27
C LEU A 95 0.92 7.24 -8.06
N VAL A 96 2.26 7.14 -8.15
CA VAL A 96 3.07 6.67 -7.03
C VAL A 96 2.98 7.64 -5.85
N ARG A 97 2.98 8.95 -6.09
CA ARG A 97 2.79 9.97 -5.04
C ARG A 97 1.52 9.73 -4.22
N LEU A 98 0.42 9.37 -4.88
CA LEU A 98 -0.84 9.07 -4.19
C LEU A 98 -0.70 7.86 -3.26
N VAL A 99 -0.03 6.80 -3.73
CA VAL A 99 0.19 5.58 -2.94
C VAL A 99 1.15 5.84 -1.77
N GLU A 100 2.15 6.71 -1.95
CA GLU A 100 3.05 7.10 -0.86
C GLU A 100 2.34 7.86 0.26
N ALA A 101 1.34 8.69 -0.07
CA ALA A 101 0.53 9.35 0.94
C ALA A 101 -0.23 8.36 1.82
N VAL A 102 -0.69 7.23 1.27
CA VAL A 102 -1.37 6.16 2.03
C VAL A 102 -0.39 5.47 2.99
N LYS A 103 0.88 5.33 2.61
CA LYS A 103 1.91 4.73 3.48
C LYS A 103 2.17 5.54 4.75
N LEU A 104 1.89 6.86 4.72
CA LEU A 104 2.09 7.75 5.87
C LEU A 104 0.88 7.79 6.81
N ALA A 105 -0.25 7.19 6.44
CA ALA A 105 -1.43 7.16 7.28
C ALA A 105 -1.21 6.25 8.49
N ASP A 106 -1.47 6.77 9.70
CA ASP A 106 -1.49 5.96 10.91
C ASP A 106 -2.74 5.07 10.90
N LEU A 107 -2.52 3.76 10.85
CA LEU A 107 -3.57 2.75 10.81
C LEU A 107 -3.96 2.24 12.22
N GLY A 108 -3.47 2.90 13.28
CA GLY A 108 -4.00 2.71 14.63
C GLY A 108 -3.90 1.28 15.13
N GLY A 109 -2.71 0.66 15.05
CA GLY A 109 -2.44 -0.67 15.61
C GLY A 109 -3.20 -1.83 14.95
N ALA A 110 -3.97 -1.59 13.89
CA ALA A 110 -4.53 -2.65 13.08
C ALA A 110 -3.39 -3.31 12.29
N SER A 111 -2.86 -4.42 12.82
CA SER A 111 -1.93 -5.28 12.10
C SER A 111 -2.65 -5.82 10.86
N ILE A 112 -2.43 -5.17 9.72
CA ILE A 112 -2.82 -5.71 8.42
C ILE A 112 -1.92 -6.93 8.19
N GLY A 113 -2.44 -8.11 8.52
CA GLY A 113 -1.99 -9.42 8.03
C GLY A 113 -0.50 -9.75 8.16
N SER A 114 -0.20 -10.73 9.00
CA SER A 114 1.12 -11.32 9.28
C SER A 114 1.94 -10.59 10.35
N SER A 115 2.17 -11.34 11.42
CA SER A 115 3.01 -10.99 12.54
C SER A 115 4.47 -10.97 12.08
N LEU A 116 5.03 -9.78 11.83
CA LEU A 116 6.44 -9.36 11.98
C LEU A 116 6.66 -8.08 11.15
N GLU A 117 7.39 -7.10 11.70
CA GLU A 117 7.79 -5.91 10.95
C GLU A 117 8.52 -6.31 9.66
N GLY A 118 7.96 -5.95 8.49
CA GLY A 118 8.63 -6.05 7.19
C GLY A 118 8.07 -7.07 6.20
N GLU A 119 7.07 -7.88 6.57
CA GLU A 119 6.44 -8.81 5.64
C GLU A 119 5.26 -8.13 4.92
N ILE A 120 5.31 -8.05 3.59
CA ILE A 120 4.18 -7.61 2.78
C ILE A 120 3.15 -8.75 2.84
N PRO A 121 1.93 -8.53 3.37
CA PRO A 121 0.91 -9.57 3.39
C PRO A 121 0.64 -10.03 1.95
N ASP A 122 0.93 -11.30 1.67
CA ASP A 122 0.62 -11.89 0.37
C ASP A 122 -0.91 -11.87 0.20
N SER A 123 -1.38 -11.20 -0.86
CA SER A 123 -2.81 -11.11 -1.17
C SER A 123 -3.45 -12.48 -1.48
N ARG A 124 -2.64 -13.54 -1.64
CA ARG A 124 -3.10 -14.93 -1.75
C ARG A 124 -3.43 -15.55 -0.40
N ILE A 125 -2.94 -14.99 0.70
CA ILE A 125 -3.21 -15.46 2.06
C ILE A 125 -4.53 -14.83 2.50
N TRP A 126 -5.60 -15.60 2.43
CA TRP A 126 -6.88 -15.17 2.96
C TRP A 126 -6.88 -15.33 4.47
N ALA A 127 -7.69 -14.53 5.16
CA ALA A 127 -7.88 -14.68 6.61
C ALA A 127 -8.36 -16.10 6.93
N GLU A 128 -7.90 -16.66 8.05
CA GLU A 128 -8.32 -18.00 8.49
C GLU A 128 -9.85 -18.10 8.55
N GLY A 129 -10.43 -19.09 7.86
CA GLY A 129 -11.89 -19.27 7.74
C GLY A 129 -12.56 -18.47 6.61
N SER A 130 -11.83 -17.57 5.94
CA SER A 130 -12.22 -16.97 4.67
C SER A 130 -11.40 -17.64 3.58
N GLY A 131 -11.98 -18.52 2.78
CA GLY A 131 -11.25 -19.22 1.73
C GLY A 131 -12.22 -19.84 0.75
N VAL A 132 -11.86 -19.88 -0.53
CA VAL A 132 -12.54 -20.78 -1.46
C VAL A 132 -12.14 -22.18 -1.04
N GLN A 133 -13.08 -22.96 -0.48
CA GLN A 133 -12.81 -24.38 -0.29
C GLN A 133 -12.59 -24.98 -1.67
N PRO A 134 -11.42 -25.60 -1.96
CA PRO A 134 -11.24 -26.30 -3.21
C PRO A 134 -12.26 -27.44 -3.23
N VAL A 135 -13.33 -27.26 -3.99
CA VAL A 135 -14.24 -28.35 -4.31
C VAL A 135 -13.37 -29.39 -5.01
N LEU A 136 -13.13 -30.52 -4.33
CA LEU A 136 -12.41 -31.66 -4.89
C LEU A 136 -13.08 -31.98 -6.22
N ALA A 137 -12.35 -31.76 -7.29
CA ALA A 137 -12.86 -31.75 -8.65
C ALA A 137 -13.66 -33.01 -8.94
N GLN A 138 -14.96 -32.84 -9.17
CA GLN A 138 -15.77 -33.71 -10.03
C GLN A 138 -17.16 -33.09 -10.23
N ALA A 139 -17.27 -32.21 -11.21
CA ALA A 139 -18.47 -32.09 -12.00
C ALA A 139 -18.04 -31.57 -13.37
N HIS A 140 -17.94 -32.47 -14.34
CA HIS A 140 -18.11 -32.08 -15.74
C HIS A 140 -19.44 -31.33 -15.81
N VAL A 141 -19.39 -30.01 -15.97
CA VAL A 141 -20.59 -29.21 -16.14
C VAL A 141 -21.14 -29.59 -17.51
N PRO A 142 -22.38 -30.10 -17.63
CA PRO A 142 -22.93 -30.47 -18.92
C PRO A 142 -22.99 -29.23 -19.81
N GLY A 143 -22.17 -29.21 -20.87
CA GLY A 143 -21.98 -28.06 -21.75
C GLY A 143 -20.59 -27.40 -21.69
N ASP A 144 -19.67 -27.90 -20.87
CA ASP A 144 -18.29 -27.42 -20.88
C ASP A 144 -17.60 -27.76 -22.21
N VAL A 145 -17.23 -26.71 -22.95
CA VAL A 145 -16.47 -26.81 -24.19
C VAL A 145 -15.02 -27.10 -23.81
N GLY A 146 -14.58 -28.33 -24.04
CA GLY A 146 -13.25 -28.81 -23.66
C GLY A 146 -12.36 -29.10 -24.86
N GLY A 147 -11.05 -29.06 -24.65
CA GLY A 147 -10.07 -29.55 -25.63
C GLY A 147 -10.03 -28.75 -26.93
N SER A 148 -10.09 -29.45 -28.07
CA SER A 148 -9.97 -28.87 -29.41
C SER A 148 -11.04 -27.86 -29.76
N ASP A 149 -12.22 -27.94 -29.14
CA ASP A 149 -13.34 -27.05 -29.43
C ASP A 149 -13.03 -25.61 -28.99
N LEU A 150 -12.09 -25.41 -28.06
CA LEU A 150 -11.61 -24.09 -27.65
C LEU A 150 -10.77 -23.39 -28.73
N LEU A 151 -10.28 -24.14 -29.73
CA LEU A 151 -9.46 -23.60 -30.81
C LEU A 151 -10.26 -22.74 -31.80
N GLN A 152 -11.58 -22.84 -31.81
CA GLN A 152 -12.43 -22.00 -32.67
C GLN A 152 -12.34 -20.50 -32.33
N PHE A 153 -11.93 -20.17 -31.10
CA PHE A 153 -11.76 -18.80 -30.64
C PHE A 153 -10.32 -18.28 -30.81
N ALA A 154 -9.38 -19.15 -31.21
CA ALA A 154 -8.00 -18.75 -31.42
C ALA A 154 -7.84 -18.02 -32.77
N ALA A 155 -7.07 -16.93 -32.76
CA ALA A 155 -6.73 -16.22 -33.99
C ALA A 155 -5.79 -17.02 -34.91
N ARG A 156 -4.97 -17.92 -34.35
CA ARG A 156 -4.00 -18.76 -35.09
C ARG A 156 -3.87 -20.14 -34.45
N THR A 157 -3.98 -21.18 -35.28
CA THR A 157 -3.84 -22.58 -34.87
C THR A 157 -3.09 -23.38 -35.95
N SER A 158 -2.27 -24.35 -35.55
CA SER A 158 -1.62 -25.33 -36.43
C SER A 158 -1.65 -26.68 -35.72
N ASP A 159 -1.92 -27.75 -36.47
CA ASP A 159 -1.89 -29.13 -35.95
C ASP A 159 -2.69 -29.32 -34.64
N ASN A 160 -3.85 -28.67 -34.54
CA ASN A 160 -4.72 -28.65 -33.36
C ASN A 160 -4.06 -28.08 -32.09
N LEU A 161 -3.12 -27.15 -32.25
CA LEU A 161 -2.44 -26.45 -31.16
C LEU A 161 -2.44 -24.93 -31.39
N TYR A 162 -2.36 -24.17 -30.30
CA TYR A 162 -2.14 -22.73 -30.34
C TYR A 162 -0.74 -22.43 -30.87
N ILE A 163 -0.63 -21.53 -31.83
CA ILE A 163 0.67 -21.05 -32.33
C ILE A 163 1.05 -19.81 -31.53
N VAL A 164 2.23 -19.85 -30.90
CA VAL A 164 2.85 -18.69 -30.25
C VAL A 164 4.19 -18.45 -30.92
N ASP A 165 4.39 -17.24 -31.42
CA ASP A 165 5.67 -16.82 -31.98
C ASP A 165 6.71 -16.75 -30.85
N ALA A 166 7.57 -17.77 -30.77
CA ALA A 166 8.65 -17.78 -29.80
C ALA A 166 9.79 -16.89 -30.30
N ASP A 167 10.14 -15.85 -29.53
CA ASP A 167 11.28 -14.98 -29.83
C ASP A 167 12.58 -15.78 -29.57
N ARG A 168 13.07 -16.47 -30.61
CA ARG A 168 14.34 -17.23 -30.58
C ARG A 168 15.52 -16.28 -30.69
N ARG A 169 15.73 -15.44 -29.67
CA ARG A 169 16.99 -14.68 -29.54
C ARG A 169 18.00 -15.52 -28.77
N LYS A 170 19.14 -15.75 -29.41
CA LYS A 170 20.29 -16.50 -28.92
C LYS A 170 21.32 -15.55 -28.34
#